data_AF-A0A8T2MKZ2-F1
#
_entry.id   AF-A0A8T2MKZ2-F1
#
_cell.length_a   1.000
_cell.length_b   1.000
_cell.length_c   1.000
_cell.angle_alpha   90.00
_cell.angle_beta   90.00
_cell.angle_gamma   90.00
#
_symmetry.space_group_name_H-M   'P 1'
#
loop_
_entity.id
_entity.type
_entity.pdbx_description
1 polymer ?
#
loop_
_entity_poly.entity_id
_entity_poly.type
_entity_poly.pdbx_seq_one_letter_code
_entity_poly.pdbx_strand_id
1 'polypeptide(L)'
;MDWGTDLWKYVKFVKERTEVEQNYAKQLRNLTKKYSPKRGSKEEQECRFSSHQSFMDILNEVNDYAGQREVIAENMILTICLELSKYLQDLKQERKTVREGNQGG
;
A
#
# COMPACT_ATOMS: atom_id res chain seq x y z
N MET A 1 19.27 12.88 21.48
CA MET A 1 18.34 12.33 20.46
C MET A 1 18.07 10.89 20.81
N ASP A 2 16.81 10.50 21.02
CA ASP A 2 16.43 9.11 21.23
C ASP A 2 16.07 8.49 19.88
N TRP A 3 17.08 7.89 19.24
CA TRP A 3 16.97 7.25 17.93
C TRP A 3 15.86 6.18 17.88
N GLY A 4 15.55 5.53 19.00
CA GLY A 4 14.46 4.57 19.09
C GLY A 4 13.09 5.21 18.89
N THR A 5 12.83 6.35 19.54
CA THR A 5 11.57 7.09 19.38
C THR A 5 11.38 7.61 17.96
N ASP A 6 12.45 8.07 17.29
CA ASP A 6 12.35 8.58 15.93
C ASP A 6 12.08 7.46 14.90
N LEU A 7 12.66 6.27 15.10
CA LEU A 7 12.32 5.10 14.29
C LEU A 7 10.87 4.64 14.45
N TRP A 8 10.31 4.70 15.67
CA TRP A 8 8.88 4.41 15.89
C TRP A 8 7.96 5.38 15.16
N LYS A 9 8.31 6.68 15.12
CA LYS A 9 7.58 7.67 14.33
C LYS A 9 7.63 7.35 12.84
N TYR A 10 8.78 6.94 12.34
CA TYR A 10 8.94 6.54 10.94
C TYR A 10 8.06 5.33 10.59
N VAL A 11 8.04 4.29 11.43
CA VAL A 11 7.15 3.13 11.23
C VAL A 11 5.68 3.57 11.20
N LYS A 12 5.26 4.45 12.11
CA LYS A 12 3.89 4.97 12.13
C LYS A 12 3.56 5.73 10.84
N PHE A 13 4.47 6.59 10.38
CA PHE A 13 4.31 7.31 9.12
C PHE A 13 4.13 6.36 7.93
N VAL A 14 4.94 5.30 7.84
CA VAL A 14 4.83 4.33 6.73
C VAL A 14 3.52 3.55 6.77
N LYS A 15 3.00 3.25 7.97
CA LYS A 15 1.66 2.64 8.12
C LYS A 15 0.56 3.57 7.60
N GLU A 16 0.54 4.83 8.04
CA GLU A 16 -0.43 5.82 7.57
C GLU A 16 -0.31 6.05 6.06
N ARG A 17 0.93 6.10 5.52
CA ARG A 17 1.16 6.18 4.08
C ARG A 17 0.58 4.97 3.35
N THR A 18 0.76 3.76 3.87
CA THR A 18 0.19 2.54 3.27
C THR A 18 -1.33 2.65 3.15
N GLU A 19 -2.01 3.10 4.22
CA GLU A 19 -3.46 3.25 4.20
C GLU A 19 -3.93 4.23 3.13
N VAL A 20 -3.18 5.33 2.94
CA VAL A 20 -3.41 6.29 1.84
C VAL A 20 -3.29 5.62 0.48
N GLU A 21 -2.25 4.82 0.25
CA GLU A 21 -2.04 4.11 -1.01
C GLU A 21 -3.17 3.09 -1.31
N GLN A 22 -3.55 2.29 -0.31
CA GLN A 22 -4.62 1.31 -0.44
C GLN A 22 -5.97 1.98 -0.74
N ASN A 23 -6.27 3.08 -0.05
CA ASN A 23 -7.50 3.81 -0.28
C ASN A 23 -7.52 4.48 -1.66
N TYR A 24 -6.38 4.99 -2.12
CA TYR A 24 -6.26 5.57 -3.47
C TYR A 24 -6.46 4.50 -4.54
N ALA A 25 -5.79 3.36 -4.43
CA ALA A 25 -5.97 2.22 -5.34
C ALA A 25 -7.44 1.77 -5.40
N LYS A 26 -8.09 1.63 -4.24
CA LYS A 26 -9.51 1.26 -4.14
C LYS A 26 -10.41 2.25 -4.85
N GLN A 27 -10.17 3.54 -4.70
CA GLN A 27 -10.95 4.57 -5.39
C GLN A 27 -10.77 4.49 -6.91
N LEU A 28 -9.55 4.27 -7.40
CA LEU A 28 -9.27 4.07 -8.81
C LEU A 28 -9.97 2.82 -9.37
N ARG A 29 -9.90 1.67 -8.68
CA ARG A 29 -10.62 0.44 -9.10
C ARG A 29 -12.13 0.63 -9.14
N ASN A 30 -12.69 1.35 -8.16
CA ASN A 30 -14.11 1.64 -8.15
C ASN A 30 -14.51 2.54 -9.32
N LEU A 31 -13.66 3.52 -9.66
CA LEU A 31 -13.85 4.40 -10.80
C LEU A 31 -13.84 3.58 -12.10
N THR A 32 -12.80 2.78 -12.34
CA THR A 32 -12.71 1.99 -13.59
C THR A 32 -13.87 1.01 -13.72
N LYS A 33 -14.25 0.33 -12.64
CA LYS A 33 -15.42 -0.57 -12.60
C LYS A 33 -16.74 0.15 -12.88
N LYS A 34 -16.91 1.38 -12.40
CA LYS A 34 -18.14 2.17 -12.61
C LYS A 34 -18.35 2.53 -14.08
N TYR A 35 -17.28 2.78 -14.82
CA TYR A 35 -17.32 3.20 -16.23
C TYR A 35 -17.04 2.06 -17.22
N SER A 36 -16.68 0.88 -16.75
CA SER A 36 -16.53 -0.31 -17.60
C SER A 36 -17.88 -0.73 -18.20
N PRO A 37 -17.94 -1.12 -19.49
CA PRO A 37 -19.16 -1.62 -20.12
C PRO A 37 -19.71 -2.83 -19.39
N LYS A 38 -21.04 -2.91 -19.25
CA LYS A 38 -21.70 -4.10 -18.72
C LYS A 38 -21.72 -5.17 -19.80
N ARG A 39 -21.24 -6.38 -19.49
CA ARG A 39 -21.26 -7.53 -20.44
C ARG A 39 -22.67 -7.68 -21.04
N GLY A 40 -22.76 -7.66 -22.38
CA GLY A 40 -24.02 -7.82 -23.11
C GLY A 40 -24.86 -6.54 -23.28
N SER A 41 -24.32 -5.34 -23.00
CA SER A 41 -25.02 -4.09 -23.31
C SER A 41 -24.88 -3.72 -24.79
N LYS A 42 -25.83 -2.93 -25.32
CA LYS A 42 -25.74 -2.36 -26.68
C LYS A 42 -24.48 -1.50 -26.89
N GLU A 43 -23.88 -0.97 -25.81
CA GLU A 43 -22.63 -0.20 -25.86
C GLU A 43 -21.45 -1.06 -26.34
N GLU A 44 -21.49 -2.38 -26.12
CA GLU A 44 -20.48 -3.33 -26.62
C GLU A 44 -20.47 -3.39 -28.16
N GLN A 45 -21.61 -3.09 -28.80
CA GLN A 45 -21.73 -2.93 -30.26
C GLN A 45 -21.18 -1.57 -30.74
N GLU A 46 -21.24 -0.54 -29.89
CA GLU A 46 -20.64 0.79 -30.12
C GLU A 46 -19.13 0.82 -29.84
N CYS A 47 -18.56 -0.22 -29.19
CA CYS A 47 -17.10 -0.41 -29.01
C CYS A 47 -16.30 -0.45 -30.33
N ARG A 48 -16.94 -0.45 -31.50
CA ARG A 48 -16.26 -0.45 -32.80
C ARG A 48 -15.78 0.94 -33.25
N PHE A 49 -16.10 2.00 -32.52
CA PHE A 49 -15.59 3.35 -32.81
C PHE A 49 -14.25 3.60 -32.10
N SER A 50 -13.31 4.25 -32.80
CA SER A 50 -11.96 4.51 -32.30
C SER A 50 -11.94 5.28 -30.97
N SER A 51 -12.85 6.23 -30.77
CA SER A 51 -12.99 6.98 -29.52
C SER A 51 -13.41 6.12 -28.34
N HIS A 52 -14.29 5.13 -28.54
CA HIS A 52 -14.69 4.21 -27.49
C HIS A 52 -13.52 3.30 -27.10
N GLN A 53 -12.79 2.78 -28.09
CA GLN A 53 -11.61 1.98 -27.83
C GLN A 53 -10.55 2.76 -27.03
N SER A 54 -10.25 4.01 -27.41
CA SER A 54 -9.29 4.83 -26.66
C SER A 54 -9.73 5.08 -25.21
N PHE A 55 -11.03 5.24 -24.96
CA PHE A 55 -11.54 5.36 -23.58
C PHE A 55 -11.33 4.07 -22.78
N MET A 56 -11.59 2.90 -23.41
CA MET A 56 -11.35 1.60 -22.78
C MET A 56 -9.88 1.37 -22.46
N ASP A 57 -8.98 1.79 -23.35
CA ASP A 57 -7.54 1.70 -23.13
C ASP A 57 -7.13 2.55 -21.92
N ILE A 58 -7.64 3.79 -21.79
CA ILE A 58 -7.41 4.64 -20.61
C ILE A 58 -7.98 3.99 -19.34
N LEU A 59 -9.18 3.40 -19.38
CA LEU A 59 -9.74 2.69 -18.22
C LEU A 59 -8.86 1.52 -17.78
N ASN A 60 -8.28 0.79 -18.72
CA ASN A 60 -7.35 -0.30 -18.44
C ASN A 60 -6.05 0.23 -17.82
N GLU A 61 -5.45 1.28 -18.38
CA GLU A 61 -4.25 1.92 -17.84
C GLU A 61 -4.47 2.42 -16.39
N VAL A 62 -5.63 3.03 -16.11
CA VAL A 62 -5.98 3.47 -14.75
C VAL A 62 -6.15 2.28 -13.80
N ASN A 63 -6.71 1.17 -14.28
CA ASN A 63 -6.85 -0.05 -13.48
C ASN A 63 -5.49 -0.69 -13.17
N ASP A 64 -4.58 -0.70 -14.14
CA ASP A 64 -3.21 -1.19 -13.96
C ASP A 64 -2.42 -0.30 -13.00
N TYR A 65 -2.58 1.03 -13.13
CA TYR A 65 -2.00 1.99 -12.22
C TYR A 65 -2.51 1.80 -10.78
N ALA A 66 -3.80 1.49 -10.60
CA ALA A 66 -4.34 1.13 -9.29
C ALA A 66 -3.64 -0.11 -8.70
N GLY A 67 -3.40 -1.14 -9.52
CA GLY A 67 -2.63 -2.33 -9.12
C GLY A 67 -1.20 -2.00 -8.69
N GLN A 68 -0.52 -1.07 -9.38
CA GLN A 68 0.81 -0.62 -8.96
C GLN A 68 0.77 0.05 -7.58
N ARG A 69 -0.28 0.83 -7.26
CA ARG A 69 -0.43 1.43 -5.92
C ARG A 69 -0.62 0.36 -4.85
N GLU A 70 -1.35 -0.72 -5.14
CA GLU A 70 -1.50 -1.87 -4.23
C GLU A 70 -0.15 -2.52 -3.94
N VAL A 71 0.64 -2.82 -4.98
CA VAL A 71 1.99 -3.40 -4.83
C VAL A 71 2.90 -2.49 -4.00
N ILE A 72 2.83 -1.17 -4.21
CA ILE A 72 3.59 -0.20 -3.42
C ILE A 72 3.18 -0.24 -1.93
N ALA A 73 1.88 -0.35 -1.65
CA ALA A 73 1.35 -0.47 -0.30
C ALA A 73 1.78 -1.79 0.37
N GLU A 74 1.67 -2.92 -0.35
CA GLU A 74 2.10 -4.23 0.12
C GLU A 74 3.60 -4.24 0.47
N ASN A 75 4.44 -3.68 -0.41
CA ASN A 75 5.88 -3.59 -0.17
C ASN A 75 6.21 -2.72 1.06
N MET A 76 5.49 -1.62 1.29
CA MET A 76 5.66 -0.79 2.48
C MET A 76 5.31 -1.52 3.77
N ILE A 77 4.26 -2.34 3.76
CA ILE A 77 3.90 -3.15 4.93
C ILE A 77 4.94 -4.25 5.15
N LEU A 78 5.18 -5.06 4.12
CA LEU A 78 5.98 -6.28 4.25
C LEU A 78 7.45 -5.99 4.51
N THR A 79 8.02 -5.03 3.78
CA THR A 79 9.46 -4.77 3.82
C THR A 79 9.81 -3.72 4.88
N ILE A 80 9.00 -2.67 5.02
CA ILE A 80 9.37 -1.56 5.90
C ILE A 80 8.72 -1.71 7.28
N CYS A 81 7.40 -1.83 7.34
CA CYS A 81 6.70 -1.86 8.62
C CYS A 81 7.04 -3.11 9.44
N LEU A 82 7.01 -4.30 8.84
CA LEU A 82 7.28 -5.54 9.57
C LEU A 82 8.74 -5.64 10.02
N GLU A 83 9.70 -5.40 9.11
CA GLU A 83 11.13 -5.54 9.42
C GLU A 83 11.58 -4.53 10.48
N LEU A 84 11.20 -3.25 10.33
CA LEU A 84 11.58 -2.22 11.31
C LEU A 84 10.87 -2.42 12.66
N SER A 85 9.61 -2.86 12.67
CA SER A 85 8.91 -3.16 13.93
C SER A 85 9.58 -4.30 14.68
N LYS A 86 10.00 -5.35 13.94
CA LYS A 86 10.75 -6.48 14.52
C LYS A 86 12.09 -6.02 15.09
N TYR A 87 12.87 -5.28 14.32
CA TYR A 87 14.15 -4.73 14.77
C TYR A 87 13.99 -3.88 16.05
N LEU A 88 12.97 -3.02 16.11
CA LEU A 88 12.68 -2.21 17.29
C LEU A 88 12.28 -3.03 18.52
N GLN A 89 11.56 -4.14 18.30
CA GLN A 89 11.18 -5.07 19.35
C GLN A 89 12.41 -5.81 19.89
N ASP A 90 13.28 -6.30 19.01
CA ASP A 90 14.51 -7.00 19.37
C ASP A 90 15.45 -6.07 20.18
N LEU A 91 15.65 -4.82 19.73
CA LEU A 91 16.41 -3.80 20.48
C LEU A 91 15.80 -3.47 21.85
N LYS A 92 14.47 -3.53 21.98
CA LYS A 92 13.80 -3.31 23.27
C LYS A 92 14.04 -4.49 24.21
N GLN A 93 14.03 -5.71 23.67
CA GLN A 93 14.28 -6.93 24.42
C GLN A 93 15.75 -7.02 24.87
N GLU A 94 16.71 -6.74 23.99
CA GLU A 94 18.14 -6.69 24.32
C GLU A 94 18.41 -5.71 25.47
N ARG A 95 17.87 -4.49 25.38
CA ARG A 95 18.00 -3.48 26.46
C ARG A 95 17.42 -3.96 27.80
N LYS A 96 16.37 -4.79 27.79
CA LYS A 96 15.81 -5.37 29.00
C LYS A 96 16.73 -6.45 29.58
N THR A 97 17.23 -7.36 28.75
CA THR A 97 18.14 -8.44 29.18
C THR A 97 19.45 -7.91 29.77
N VAL A 98 20.05 -6.86 29.20
CA VAL A 98 21.26 -6.23 29.74
C VAL A 98 21.01 -5.62 31.13
N ARG A 99 19.85 -5.01 31.34
CA ARG A 99 19.48 -4.42 32.64
C ARG A 99 19.27 -5.49 33.71
N GLU A 100 18.67 -6.61 33.34
CA GLU A 100 18.45 -7.74 34.25
C GLU A 100 19.76 -8.48 34.57
N GLY A 101 20.68 -8.60 33.60
CA GLY A 101 22.02 -9.19 33.82
C GLY A 101 22.94 -8.35 34.72
N ASN A 102 22.83 -7.02 34.69
CA ASN A 102 23.62 -6.12 35.53
C ASN A 102 23.12 -6.00 36.99
N GLN A 103 21.98 -6.59 37.34
CA GLN A 103 21.46 -6.61 38.71
C GLN A 103 21.79 -7.93 39.45
N GLY A 104 22.45 -8.88 38.79
CA GLY A 104 22.75 -10.21 39.31
C GLY A 104 24.23 -10.50 39.59
N GLY A 105 25.11 -9.51 39.56
CA GLY A 105 26.54 -9.62 39.90
C GLY A 105 26.95 -8.55 40.90
#